data_AF-A0A9W8JM67-F1
#
_entry.id   AF-A0A9W8JM67-F1
#
_cell.length_a   1.000
_cell.length_b   1.000
_cell.length_c   1.000
_cell.angle_alpha   90.00
_cell.angle_beta   90.00
_cell.angle_gamma   90.00
#
_symmetry.space_group_name_H-M   'P 1'
#
loop_
_entity.id
_entity.type
_entity.pdbx_description
1 polymer ?
#
loop_
_entity_poly.entity_id
_entity_poly.type
_entity_poly.pdbx_seq_one_letter_code
_entity_poly.pdbx_strand_id
1 'polypeptide(L)'
;MAVEEQNVVSKPTKATVPLREGPPTSEELLVHYPAKFTWKQLRTFVNSGDLGLLKRDRTLQKRYDDWAVGIREQYGSLVDYLLNHRLQWGQRDTLSLLPSSLEDDPRFYASTTTDASSKPAPQYFTADTPPEYLSIIQNDWPYSVPPEVEHTLIWTKVAIFHPALVDGKVKARIDQDGLWGFTGSASPPPSPSTLPECLPALAEWGITLESMITSQKGTKEEERLVKRAGEEVDGFVRKRWDEKVWETAWFVNPPPCKRYKDNFKMSKIVLVTGGNAGIGYELVKALASKPEVQKVYLAARSVKSGQDAQNKINAEGLNNVVAVQLDVTDTATIAAAKETIEKNEGRLDVLVNNAGISEMDKPQNATNIDVAIVRRTVETNLFGLIQTTTAFIPLLRKSPQAVILNVSTDMASNGKQAVPGAGLHVVAYNTSKAAANSYTIALSQELRAENIKVNAVTPGFTTTKLNGHAPGGKTSKDAAEILLPWALLDKDGATGLFIGEDGKEYPW
;
A
#
# COMPACT_ATOMS: atom_id res chain seq x y z
N MET A 1 1.28 -71.24 11.79
CA MET A 1 1.74 -70.50 10.58
C MET A 1 1.68 -69.02 10.90
N ALA A 2 2.70 -68.30 10.47
CA ALA A 2 3.25 -67.11 11.09
C ALA A 2 2.32 -65.89 11.21
N VAL A 3 2.62 -65.14 12.26
CA VAL A 3 2.26 -63.77 12.59
C VAL A 3 2.67 -62.82 11.46
N GLU A 4 1.75 -61.97 10.98
CA GLU A 4 2.09 -60.69 10.36
C GLU A 4 1.90 -59.61 11.42
N GLU A 5 3.00 -59.27 12.10
CA GLU A 5 3.13 -58.09 12.94
C GLU A 5 2.97 -56.86 12.05
N GLN A 6 1.79 -56.25 12.06
CA GLN A 6 1.67 -54.85 11.68
C GLN A 6 2.45 -54.06 12.72
N ASN A 7 3.59 -53.50 12.30
CA ASN A 7 4.36 -52.52 13.04
C ASN A 7 3.42 -51.45 13.63
N VAL A 8 3.12 -51.56 14.92
CA VAL A 8 2.47 -50.49 15.68
C VAL A 8 3.55 -49.44 15.86
N VAL A 9 3.66 -48.51 14.90
CA VAL A 9 4.46 -47.30 15.06
C VAL A 9 3.96 -46.62 16.32
N SER A 10 4.79 -46.56 17.36
CA SER A 10 4.43 -45.93 18.63
C SER A 10 4.06 -44.47 18.38
N LYS A 11 2.87 -44.04 18.84
CA LYS A 11 2.46 -42.64 18.68
C LYS A 11 3.50 -41.73 19.37
N PRO A 12 3.95 -40.65 18.70
CA PRO A 12 4.94 -39.76 19.27
C PRO A 12 4.42 -39.14 20.57
N THR A 13 5.31 -38.95 21.54
CA THR A 13 4.99 -38.41 22.87
C THR A 13 5.82 -37.16 23.16
N LYS A 14 5.41 -36.37 24.16
CA LYS A 14 6.17 -35.18 24.60
C LYS A 14 7.61 -35.50 25.01
N ALA A 15 7.89 -36.74 25.43
CA ALA A 15 9.24 -37.18 25.78
C ALA A 15 10.12 -37.46 24.55
N THR A 16 9.51 -37.81 23.42
CA THR A 16 10.23 -38.19 22.18
C THR A 16 10.33 -37.05 21.16
N VAL A 17 9.50 -36.01 21.29
CA VAL A 17 9.45 -34.86 20.38
C VAL A 17 9.73 -33.57 21.15
N PRO A 18 10.96 -33.04 21.17
CA PRO A 18 11.27 -31.78 21.83
C PRO A 18 10.70 -30.58 21.05
N LEU A 19 10.32 -29.51 21.76
CA LEU A 19 9.92 -28.24 21.15
C LEU A 19 11.16 -27.49 20.65
N ARG A 20 11.16 -27.14 19.37
CA ARG A 20 12.23 -26.38 18.70
C ARG A 20 11.87 -24.90 18.59
N GLU A 21 12.84 -24.08 18.20
CA GLU A 21 12.59 -22.69 17.79
C GLU A 21 12.11 -22.63 16.34
N GLY A 22 11.36 -21.59 15.99
CA GLY A 22 10.86 -21.39 14.62
C GLY A 22 9.57 -22.17 14.29
N PRO A 23 9.25 -22.36 13.00
CA PRO A 23 8.04 -23.08 12.58
C PRO A 23 7.92 -24.47 13.20
N PRO A 24 6.71 -24.92 13.55
CA PRO A 24 6.50 -26.26 14.07
C PRO A 24 6.64 -27.32 12.96
N THR A 25 7.15 -28.50 13.31
CA THR A 25 7.06 -29.70 12.46
C THR A 25 5.72 -30.41 12.64
N SER A 26 5.38 -31.35 11.74
CA SER A 26 4.13 -32.14 11.84
C SER A 26 4.08 -32.95 13.14
N GLU A 27 5.23 -33.46 13.59
CA GLU A 27 5.34 -34.18 14.87
C GLU A 27 5.08 -33.26 16.07
N GLU A 28 5.62 -32.04 16.04
CA GLU A 28 5.38 -31.05 17.11
C GLU A 28 3.90 -30.68 17.19
N LEU A 29 3.23 -30.52 16.04
CA LEU A 29 1.79 -30.26 15.98
C LEU A 29 0.99 -31.39 16.62
N LEU A 30 1.25 -32.64 16.22
CA LEU A 30 0.55 -33.81 16.76
C LEU A 30 0.72 -33.97 18.28
N VAL A 31 1.89 -33.61 18.83
CA VAL A 31 2.25 -33.87 20.23
C VAL A 31 1.95 -32.71 21.18
N HIS A 32 2.22 -31.48 20.74
CA HIS A 32 2.18 -30.29 21.61
C HIS A 32 0.99 -29.38 21.35
N TYR A 33 0.36 -29.47 20.18
CA TYR A 33 -0.69 -28.56 19.75
C TYR A 33 -1.96 -29.34 19.35
N PRO A 34 -2.88 -29.62 20.29
CA PRO A 34 -4.08 -30.39 19.98
C PRO A 34 -4.94 -29.70 18.91
N ALA A 35 -5.49 -30.50 17.99
CA ALA A 35 -6.46 -30.03 17.00
C ALA A 35 -7.61 -29.31 17.72
N LYS A 36 -7.81 -28.02 17.41
CA LYS A 36 -8.91 -27.24 18.00
C LYS A 36 -10.23 -27.50 17.29
N PHE A 37 -10.15 -27.92 16.03
CA PHE A 37 -11.30 -28.24 15.21
C PHE A 37 -11.15 -29.64 14.64
N THR A 38 -12.29 -30.29 14.43
CA THR A 38 -12.39 -31.47 13.58
C THR A 38 -12.48 -31.05 12.12
N TRP A 39 -12.19 -31.96 11.19
CA TRP A 39 -12.41 -31.72 9.77
C TRP A 39 -13.84 -31.24 9.44
N LYS A 40 -14.86 -31.83 10.09
CA LYS A 40 -16.27 -31.45 9.90
C LYS A 40 -16.53 -29.98 10.28
N GLN A 41 -15.92 -29.51 11.37
CA GLN A 41 -16.04 -28.13 11.84
C GLN A 41 -15.28 -27.16 10.94
N LEU A 42 -14.04 -27.50 10.56
CA LEU A 42 -13.24 -26.69 9.64
C LEU A 42 -13.96 -26.45 8.31
N ARG A 43 -14.51 -27.52 7.74
CA ARG A 43 -15.34 -27.45 6.53
C ARG A 43 -16.52 -26.50 6.72
N THR A 44 -17.21 -26.56 7.85
CA THR A 44 -18.37 -25.70 8.14
C THR A 44 -17.98 -24.22 8.16
N PHE A 45 -16.84 -23.85 8.77
CA PHE A 45 -16.40 -22.45 8.84
C PHE A 45 -16.04 -21.90 7.48
N VAL A 46 -15.26 -22.64 6.70
CA VAL A 46 -14.85 -22.16 5.38
C VAL A 46 -16.06 -22.01 4.46
N ASN A 47 -16.99 -22.95 4.48
CA ASN A 47 -18.21 -22.85 3.67
C ASN A 47 -19.17 -21.75 4.10
N SER A 48 -19.07 -21.29 5.35
CA SER A 48 -19.88 -20.15 5.83
C SER A 48 -19.36 -18.81 5.33
N GLY A 49 -18.13 -18.77 4.80
CA GLY A 49 -17.43 -17.55 4.38
C GLY A 49 -16.89 -16.68 5.49
N ASP A 50 -17.07 -17.07 6.74
CA ASP A 50 -16.44 -16.40 7.87
C ASP A 50 -15.07 -17.04 8.18
N LEU A 51 -14.09 -16.71 7.34
CA LEU A 51 -12.70 -17.16 7.52
C LEU A 51 -12.05 -16.57 8.79
N GLY A 52 -12.64 -15.51 9.36
CA GLY A 52 -12.22 -14.93 10.64
C GLY A 52 -12.38 -15.89 11.83
N LEU A 53 -13.16 -16.96 11.65
CA LEU A 53 -13.31 -18.04 12.62
C LEU A 53 -12.07 -18.94 12.69
N LEU A 54 -11.19 -18.94 11.69
CA LEU A 54 -9.91 -19.64 11.71
C LEU A 54 -8.89 -18.84 12.54
N LYS A 55 -9.13 -18.69 13.83
CA LYS A 55 -8.18 -18.03 14.73
C LYS A 55 -6.94 -18.91 14.94
N ARG A 56 -5.86 -18.27 15.36
CA ARG A 56 -4.60 -18.92 15.69
C ARG A 56 -4.59 -19.34 17.15
N ASP A 57 -3.99 -20.50 17.44
CA ASP A 57 -3.69 -20.87 18.82
C ASP A 57 -2.71 -19.86 19.44
N ARG A 58 -2.98 -19.44 20.68
CA ARG A 58 -2.18 -18.40 21.36
C ARG A 58 -0.72 -18.80 21.54
N THR A 59 -0.46 -20.10 21.75
CA THR A 59 0.90 -20.63 21.94
C THR A 59 1.67 -20.61 20.63
N LEU A 60 1.02 -21.02 19.53
CA LEU A 60 1.59 -20.96 18.18
C LEU A 60 1.81 -19.50 17.73
N GLN A 61 0.92 -18.59 18.08
CA GLN A 61 1.07 -17.16 17.79
C GLN A 61 2.27 -16.56 18.54
N LYS A 62 2.45 -16.85 19.83
CA LYS A 62 3.64 -16.38 20.55
C LYS A 62 4.93 -16.91 19.93
N ARG A 63 4.98 -18.21 19.61
CA ARG A 63 6.14 -18.84 18.94
C ARG A 63 6.43 -18.19 17.58
N TYR A 64 5.40 -17.81 16.83
CA TYR A 64 5.55 -17.03 15.59
C TYR A 64 6.22 -15.70 15.84
N ASP A 65 5.71 -14.95 16.83
CA ASP A 65 6.16 -13.59 17.08
C ASP A 65 7.62 -13.58 17.49
N ASP A 66 8.04 -14.55 18.31
CA ASP A 66 9.43 -14.76 18.74
C ASP A 66 10.33 -15.09 17.54
N TRP A 67 9.94 -16.06 16.70
CA TRP A 67 10.68 -16.42 15.46
C TRP A 67 10.77 -15.25 14.48
N ALA A 68 9.68 -14.49 14.34
CA ALA A 68 9.58 -13.38 13.41
C ALA A 68 10.50 -12.21 13.80
N VAL A 69 10.97 -12.11 15.05
CA VAL A 69 12.01 -11.14 15.43
C VAL A 69 13.31 -11.44 14.67
N GLY A 70 13.80 -12.68 14.73
CA GLY A 70 15.04 -13.08 14.03
C GLY A 70 14.94 -12.93 12.51
N ILE A 71 13.78 -13.25 11.93
CA ILE A 71 13.55 -13.03 10.50
C ILE A 71 13.60 -11.55 10.12
N ARG A 72 13.01 -10.66 10.94
CA ARG A 72 13.07 -9.22 10.67
C ARG A 72 14.49 -8.68 10.84
N GLU A 73 15.26 -9.18 11.80
CA GLU A 73 16.67 -8.81 11.97
C GLU A 73 17.51 -9.23 10.76
N GLN A 74 17.32 -10.45 10.25
CA GLN A 74 18.11 -11.00 9.16
C GLN A 74 17.71 -10.46 7.77
N TYR A 75 16.41 -10.28 7.52
CA TYR A 75 15.88 -9.95 6.19
C TYR A 75 15.26 -8.54 6.11
N GLY A 76 15.32 -7.76 7.20
CA GLY A 76 14.75 -6.41 7.31
C GLY A 76 13.22 -6.40 7.51
N SER A 77 12.49 -7.30 6.86
CA SER A 77 11.05 -7.48 7.06
C SER A 77 10.58 -8.90 6.75
N LEU A 78 9.44 -9.30 7.34
CA LEU A 78 8.78 -10.58 6.99
C LEU A 78 8.34 -10.62 5.52
N VAL A 79 8.01 -9.46 4.94
CA VAL A 79 7.62 -9.37 3.52
C VAL A 79 8.84 -9.64 2.63
N ASP A 80 10.00 -9.08 2.95
CA ASP A 80 11.22 -9.30 2.17
C ASP A 80 11.71 -10.74 2.30
N TYR A 81 11.64 -11.32 3.49
CA TYR A 81 11.86 -12.76 3.69
C TYR A 81 10.93 -13.59 2.81
N LEU A 82 9.63 -13.29 2.84
CA LEU A 82 8.65 -14.04 2.06
C LEU A 82 8.96 -13.95 0.56
N LEU A 83 9.09 -12.74 0.03
CA LEU A 83 9.17 -12.52 -1.42
C LEU A 83 10.52 -12.89 -2.04
N ASN A 84 11.62 -12.68 -1.31
CA ASN A 84 12.97 -12.83 -1.87
C ASN A 84 13.66 -14.12 -1.43
N HIS A 85 13.11 -14.84 -0.45
CA HIS A 85 13.72 -16.06 0.09
C HIS A 85 12.74 -17.23 0.16
N ARG A 86 11.59 -17.06 0.84
CA ARG A 86 10.65 -18.17 1.08
C ARG A 86 9.90 -18.61 -0.19
N LEU A 87 9.43 -17.65 -0.99
CA LEU A 87 8.70 -17.91 -2.23
C LEU A 87 9.67 -18.21 -3.37
N GLN A 88 10.00 -19.49 -3.51
CA GLN A 88 10.85 -19.99 -4.58
C GLN A 88 9.99 -20.24 -5.84
N TRP A 89 9.74 -19.18 -6.62
CA TRP A 89 8.84 -19.23 -7.78
C TRP A 89 9.24 -20.28 -8.82
N GLY A 90 8.28 -21.13 -9.21
CA GLY A 90 8.50 -22.25 -10.12
C GLY A 90 9.37 -23.38 -9.58
N GLN A 91 9.77 -23.32 -8.31
CA GLN A 91 10.57 -24.35 -7.65
C GLN A 91 9.75 -25.12 -6.63
N ARG A 92 10.29 -26.27 -6.22
CA ARG A 92 9.78 -27.06 -5.10
C ARG A 92 9.88 -26.30 -3.79
N ASP A 93 8.92 -26.50 -2.91
CA ASP A 93 9.07 -26.06 -1.53
C ASP A 93 10.14 -26.91 -0.84
N THR A 94 11.31 -26.32 -0.65
CA THR A 94 12.46 -26.97 0.02
C THR A 94 12.75 -26.36 1.39
N LEU A 95 11.95 -25.39 1.81
CA LEU A 95 12.20 -24.59 3.02
C LEU A 95 11.20 -24.89 4.13
N SER A 96 10.03 -25.45 3.81
CA SER A 96 9.06 -25.89 4.81
C SER A 96 9.63 -26.98 5.72
N LEU A 97 9.30 -26.90 7.01
CA LEU A 97 9.51 -27.98 7.98
C LEU A 97 8.31 -28.94 8.07
N LEU A 98 7.22 -28.62 7.38
CA LEU A 98 6.05 -29.45 7.19
C LEU A 98 6.16 -30.13 5.82
N PRO A 99 6.48 -31.43 5.75
CA PRO A 99 6.57 -32.11 4.48
C PRO A 99 5.19 -32.27 3.86
N SER A 100 5.08 -32.06 2.55
CA SER A 100 3.85 -32.34 1.79
C SER A 100 3.89 -33.73 1.19
N SER A 101 2.74 -34.41 1.12
CA SER A 101 2.62 -35.65 0.32
C SER A 101 2.87 -35.44 -1.18
N LEU A 102 2.92 -34.19 -1.64
CA LEU A 102 3.15 -33.81 -3.04
C LEU A 102 4.64 -33.61 -3.42
N GLU A 103 5.57 -33.71 -2.47
CA GLU A 103 6.99 -33.38 -2.70
C GLU A 103 7.65 -34.21 -3.81
N ASP A 104 7.23 -35.47 -3.96
CA ASP A 104 7.76 -36.42 -4.92
C ASP A 104 6.92 -36.59 -6.19
N ASP A 105 5.79 -35.88 -6.30
CA ASP A 105 4.91 -36.08 -7.45
C ASP A 105 5.42 -35.30 -8.69
N PRO A 106 5.81 -36.02 -9.76
CA PRO A 106 6.40 -35.39 -10.95
C PRO A 106 5.41 -34.51 -11.72
N ARG A 107 4.09 -34.63 -11.50
CA ARG A 107 3.07 -33.75 -12.12
C ARG A 107 3.23 -32.28 -11.72
N PHE A 108 3.90 -32.00 -10.60
CA PHE A 108 3.98 -30.67 -10.01
C PHE A 108 5.23 -29.88 -10.40
N TYR A 109 6.31 -30.60 -10.73
CA TYR A 109 7.64 -30.01 -10.89
C TYR A 109 8.40 -30.56 -12.11
N ALA A 110 7.74 -31.31 -13.00
CA ALA A 110 8.35 -31.72 -14.26
C ALA A 110 8.78 -30.46 -15.04
N SER A 111 10.09 -30.36 -15.23
CA SER A 111 10.78 -29.31 -15.96
C SER A 111 10.13 -29.08 -17.33
N THR A 112 9.45 -27.96 -17.51
CA THR A 112 9.28 -27.35 -18.84
C THR A 112 10.61 -26.71 -19.23
N THR A 113 11.61 -27.56 -19.48
CA THR A 113 12.74 -27.22 -20.35
C THR A 113 12.14 -27.01 -21.73
N THR A 114 11.80 -25.76 -22.08
CA THR A 114 11.81 -25.15 -23.42
C THR A 114 11.09 -23.79 -23.43
N ASP A 115 11.79 -22.73 -23.82
CA ASP A 115 11.28 -21.47 -24.44
C ASP A 115 10.26 -20.55 -23.71
N ALA A 116 10.11 -20.62 -22.38
CA ALA A 116 9.17 -19.75 -21.66
C ALA A 116 9.57 -18.26 -21.55
N SER A 117 10.81 -17.86 -21.89
CA SER A 117 11.23 -16.44 -21.82
C SER A 117 10.63 -15.54 -22.91
N SER A 118 9.84 -16.10 -23.83
CA SER A 118 9.28 -15.39 -24.98
C SER A 118 7.78 -15.08 -24.90
N LYS A 119 7.04 -15.65 -23.93
CA LYS A 119 5.59 -15.44 -23.81
C LYS A 119 5.28 -14.29 -22.84
N PRO A 120 4.35 -13.38 -23.22
CA PRO A 120 3.91 -12.33 -22.31
C PRO A 120 3.25 -12.94 -21.07
N ALA A 121 3.41 -12.27 -19.92
CA ALA A 121 2.80 -12.69 -18.68
C ALA A 121 1.27 -12.84 -18.82
N PRO A 122 0.66 -13.90 -18.27
CA PRO A 122 -0.78 -14.05 -18.31
C PRO A 122 -1.44 -12.88 -17.56
N GLN A 123 -2.57 -12.40 -18.08
CA GLN A 123 -3.25 -11.24 -17.52
C GLN A 123 -3.83 -11.53 -16.12
N TYR A 124 -4.24 -12.77 -15.88
CA TYR A 124 -4.80 -13.27 -14.63
C TYR A 124 -4.56 -14.77 -14.50
N PHE A 125 -4.85 -15.32 -13.33
CA PHE A 125 -4.69 -16.74 -13.05
C PHE A 125 -5.65 -17.60 -13.88
N THR A 126 -5.11 -18.67 -14.47
CA THR A 126 -5.85 -19.78 -15.10
C THR A 126 -5.36 -21.13 -14.57
N ALA A 127 -6.11 -22.20 -14.80
CA ALA A 127 -5.73 -23.57 -14.42
C ALA A 127 -4.40 -24.03 -15.05
N ASP A 128 -4.02 -23.40 -16.16
CA ASP A 128 -2.78 -23.66 -16.91
C ASP A 128 -1.73 -22.55 -16.70
N THR A 129 -1.87 -21.75 -15.64
CA THR A 129 -0.86 -20.74 -15.26
C THR A 129 0.51 -21.41 -15.15
N PRO A 130 1.54 -20.87 -15.84
CA PRO A 130 2.87 -21.49 -15.85
C PRO A 130 3.50 -21.53 -14.45
N PRO A 131 4.29 -22.58 -14.13
CA PRO A 131 4.88 -22.76 -12.80
C PRO A 131 5.72 -21.56 -12.32
N GLU A 132 6.38 -20.82 -13.21
CA GLU A 132 7.22 -19.66 -12.86
C GLU A 132 6.44 -18.47 -12.29
N TYR A 133 5.11 -18.47 -12.43
CA TYR A 133 4.19 -17.50 -11.80
C TYR A 133 3.59 -18.01 -10.49
N LEU A 134 3.93 -19.24 -10.09
CA LEU A 134 3.36 -19.91 -8.94
C LEU A 134 4.46 -20.26 -7.93
N SER A 135 4.12 -20.21 -6.64
CA SER A 135 4.92 -20.81 -5.57
C SER A 135 3.95 -21.53 -4.66
N ILE A 136 4.05 -22.86 -4.66
CA ILE A 136 3.17 -23.75 -3.90
C ILE A 136 3.98 -24.22 -2.71
N ILE A 137 3.55 -23.82 -1.52
CA ILE A 137 4.28 -24.11 -0.28
C ILE A 137 3.33 -24.64 0.77
N GLN A 138 3.83 -25.46 1.69
CA GLN A 138 3.05 -25.78 2.88
C GLN A 138 2.91 -24.53 3.74
N ASN A 139 1.78 -24.42 4.41
CA ASN A 139 1.58 -23.35 5.37
C ASN A 139 2.39 -23.68 6.63
N ASP A 140 3.64 -23.23 6.65
CA ASP A 140 4.56 -23.36 7.79
C ASP A 140 3.94 -22.86 9.10
N TRP A 141 2.90 -22.03 9.00
CA TRP A 141 2.14 -21.56 10.15
C TRP A 141 0.72 -22.13 10.20
N PRO A 142 0.52 -23.24 10.94
CA PRO A 142 -0.78 -23.84 11.04
C PRO A 142 -1.69 -22.88 11.80
N TYR A 143 -2.77 -22.48 11.12
CA TYR A 143 -4.00 -22.11 11.78
C TYR A 143 -4.51 -23.31 12.58
N SER A 144 -5.62 -23.18 13.29
CA SER A 144 -6.26 -24.29 14.01
C SER A 144 -6.82 -25.42 13.12
N VAL A 145 -6.17 -25.70 11.99
CA VAL A 145 -6.39 -26.83 11.10
C VAL A 145 -5.94 -28.11 11.80
N PRO A 146 -6.72 -29.20 11.70
CA PRO A 146 -6.31 -30.50 12.22
C PRO A 146 -4.95 -30.94 11.63
N PRO A 147 -3.99 -31.45 12.42
CA PRO A 147 -2.68 -31.87 11.93
C PRO A 147 -2.72 -32.95 10.84
N GLU A 148 -3.82 -33.69 10.71
CA GLU A 148 -4.05 -34.70 9.68
C GLU A 148 -4.49 -34.12 8.31
N VAL A 149 -4.72 -32.82 8.22
CA VAL A 149 -5.17 -32.13 7.00
C VAL A 149 -4.01 -31.30 6.46
N GLU A 150 -3.62 -31.55 5.20
CA GLU A 150 -2.61 -30.71 4.55
C GLU A 150 -3.15 -29.28 4.31
N HIS A 151 -2.29 -28.32 4.62
CA HIS A 151 -2.62 -26.90 4.54
C HIS A 151 -1.68 -26.22 3.57
N THR A 152 -2.05 -26.18 2.30
CA THR A 152 -1.22 -25.68 1.21
C THR A 152 -1.57 -24.24 0.87
N LEU A 153 -0.55 -23.40 0.68
CA LEU A 153 -0.68 -22.04 0.15
C LEU A 153 -0.16 -21.99 -1.29
N ILE A 154 -1.00 -21.51 -2.21
CA ILE A 154 -0.67 -21.30 -3.62
C ILE A 154 -0.50 -19.81 -3.84
N TRP A 155 0.75 -19.37 -3.86
CA TRP A 155 1.10 -17.99 -4.17
C TRP A 155 1.13 -17.77 -5.67
N THR A 156 0.55 -16.65 -6.12
CA THR A 156 0.44 -16.31 -7.54
C THR A 156 1.02 -14.93 -7.84
N LYS A 157 1.85 -14.82 -8.90
CA LYS A 157 2.32 -13.52 -9.41
C LYS A 157 1.27 -12.76 -10.22
N VAL A 158 0.22 -13.45 -10.66
CA VAL A 158 -0.90 -12.90 -11.44
C VAL A 158 -2.16 -12.82 -10.60
N ALA A 159 -3.05 -11.89 -10.94
CA ALA A 159 -4.27 -11.70 -10.17
C ALA A 159 -5.17 -12.93 -10.26
N ILE A 160 -5.57 -13.48 -9.11
CA ILE A 160 -6.64 -14.50 -9.02
C ILE A 160 -7.99 -13.82 -9.27
N PHE A 161 -8.12 -12.58 -8.80
CA PHE A 161 -9.29 -11.72 -8.97
C PHE A 161 -9.00 -10.62 -10.00
N HIS A 162 -9.54 -10.74 -11.22
CA HIS A 162 -9.32 -9.77 -12.30
C HIS A 162 -10.65 -9.21 -12.84
N PRO A 163 -10.76 -7.91 -13.18
CA PRO A 163 -12.01 -7.32 -13.67
C PRO A 163 -12.58 -7.95 -14.95
N ALA A 164 -11.73 -8.58 -15.77
CA ALA A 164 -12.17 -9.35 -16.94
C ALA A 164 -12.77 -10.73 -16.58
N LEU A 165 -12.44 -11.26 -15.40
CA LEU A 165 -12.93 -12.52 -14.89
C LEU A 165 -14.18 -12.33 -14.00
N VAL A 166 -14.19 -11.25 -13.21
CA VAL A 166 -15.22 -11.01 -12.20
C VAL A 166 -16.13 -9.84 -12.55
N ASP A 167 -17.42 -10.15 -12.71
CA ASP A 167 -18.48 -9.16 -12.86
C ASP A 167 -18.65 -8.32 -11.59
N GLY A 168 -18.79 -7.01 -11.76
CA GLY A 168 -18.93 -6.06 -10.65
C GLY A 168 -20.08 -6.39 -9.70
N LYS A 169 -21.15 -7.08 -10.16
CA LYS A 169 -22.28 -7.50 -9.32
C LYS A 169 -21.90 -8.50 -8.24
N VAL A 170 -20.94 -9.37 -8.50
CA VAL A 170 -20.51 -10.42 -7.56
C VAL A 170 -19.18 -10.09 -6.86
N LYS A 171 -18.56 -8.95 -7.18
CA LYS A 171 -17.28 -8.53 -6.60
C LYS A 171 -17.30 -8.48 -5.07
N ALA A 172 -18.26 -7.77 -4.48
CA ALA A 172 -18.34 -7.63 -3.02
C ALA A 172 -18.52 -8.99 -2.32
N ARG A 173 -19.29 -9.88 -2.94
CA ARG A 173 -19.46 -11.25 -2.46
C ARG A 173 -18.16 -12.04 -2.55
N ILE A 174 -17.46 -12.01 -3.69
CA ILE A 174 -16.17 -12.70 -3.83
C ILE A 174 -15.09 -12.10 -2.91
N ASP A 175 -15.12 -10.80 -2.61
CA ASP A 175 -14.18 -10.20 -1.64
C ASP A 175 -14.42 -10.74 -0.21
N GLN A 176 -15.68 -11.03 0.14
CA GLN A 176 -16.08 -11.56 1.43
C GLN A 176 -15.89 -13.08 1.52
N ASP A 177 -16.34 -13.79 0.49
CA ASP A 177 -16.40 -15.25 0.41
C ASP A 177 -15.07 -15.84 -0.10
N GLY A 178 -14.40 -15.18 -1.04
CA GLY A 178 -13.26 -15.74 -1.76
C GLY A 178 -13.66 -16.66 -2.93
N LEU A 179 -12.65 -17.10 -3.69
CA LEU A 179 -12.76 -18.10 -4.76
C LEU A 179 -12.15 -19.41 -4.26
N TRP A 180 -12.99 -20.24 -3.65
CA TRP A 180 -12.58 -21.42 -2.89
C TRP A 180 -12.02 -22.56 -3.74
N GLY A 181 -11.15 -23.38 -3.14
CA GLY A 181 -10.58 -24.60 -3.73
C GLY A 181 -10.39 -25.72 -2.70
N PHE A 182 -11.48 -26.30 -2.20
CA PHE A 182 -11.43 -27.54 -1.41
C PHE A 182 -11.56 -28.77 -2.32
N THR A 183 -10.72 -29.78 -2.11
CA THR A 183 -10.93 -31.10 -2.69
C THR A 183 -12.03 -31.87 -1.95
N GLY A 184 -12.67 -32.82 -2.64
CA GLY A 184 -13.61 -33.78 -2.04
C GLY A 184 -15.06 -33.31 -1.85
N SER A 185 -15.52 -32.29 -2.58
CA SER A 185 -16.93 -31.87 -2.56
C SER A 185 -17.62 -32.10 -3.91
N ALA A 186 -18.59 -33.03 -3.95
CA ALA A 186 -19.43 -33.29 -5.14
C ALA A 186 -20.53 -32.23 -5.38
N SER A 187 -20.72 -31.29 -4.45
CA SER A 187 -21.64 -30.15 -4.53
C SER A 187 -21.15 -29.01 -3.63
N PRO A 188 -21.61 -27.75 -3.82
CA PRO A 188 -21.48 -26.74 -2.78
C PRO A 188 -22.15 -27.29 -1.50
N PRO A 189 -21.47 -27.25 -0.35
CA PRO A 189 -22.00 -27.77 0.89
C PRO A 189 -23.21 -26.94 1.35
N PRO A 190 -24.12 -27.55 2.12
CA PRO A 190 -25.33 -26.87 2.55
C PRO A 190 -25.01 -25.66 3.45
N SER A 191 -25.89 -24.66 3.31
CA SER A 191 -26.19 -23.52 4.19
C SER A 191 -26.03 -23.79 5.71
N PRO A 192 -26.03 -22.77 6.60
CA PRO A 192 -25.77 -22.81 8.07
C PRO A 192 -26.39 -23.89 8.98
N SER A 193 -27.12 -24.88 8.48
CA SER A 193 -27.83 -25.88 9.27
C SER A 193 -26.95 -26.74 10.19
N THR A 194 -25.63 -26.79 9.99
CA THR A 194 -24.69 -27.51 10.88
C THR A 194 -23.90 -26.61 11.83
N LEU A 195 -24.09 -25.30 11.78
CA LEU A 195 -23.39 -24.34 12.64
C LEU A 195 -23.68 -24.48 14.15
N PRO A 196 -24.92 -24.79 14.60
CA PRO A 196 -25.20 -25.00 16.02
C PRO A 196 -24.37 -26.12 16.67
N GLU A 197 -23.98 -27.16 15.91
CA GLU A 197 -23.12 -28.25 16.40
C GLU A 197 -21.68 -27.80 16.67
N CYS A 198 -21.24 -26.67 16.08
CA CYS A 198 -19.88 -26.15 16.22
C CYS A 198 -19.73 -25.13 17.37
N LEU A 199 -20.84 -24.63 17.92
CA LEU A 199 -20.87 -23.60 18.96
C LEU A 199 -20.10 -23.97 20.24
N PRO A 200 -20.11 -25.22 20.74
CA PRO A 200 -19.34 -25.57 21.93
C PRO A 200 -17.82 -25.36 21.75
N ALA A 201 -17.28 -25.61 20.55
CA ALA A 201 -15.87 -25.38 20.26
C ALA A 201 -15.53 -23.89 20.04
N LEU A 202 -16.52 -23.10 19.61
CA LEU A 202 -16.40 -21.66 19.37
C LEU A 202 -16.64 -20.80 20.62
N ALA A 203 -17.30 -21.35 21.64
CA ALA A 203 -17.64 -20.67 22.88
C ALA A 203 -16.39 -20.17 23.64
N GLU A 204 -15.29 -20.94 23.64
CA GLU A 204 -14.01 -20.54 24.24
C GLU A 204 -13.41 -19.28 23.58
N TRP A 205 -13.83 -18.96 22.36
CA TRP A 205 -13.32 -17.83 21.57
C TRP A 205 -14.31 -16.65 21.51
N GLY A 206 -15.38 -16.71 22.29
CA GLY A 206 -16.39 -15.66 22.41
C GLY A 206 -17.29 -15.48 21.19
N ILE A 207 -17.37 -16.48 20.32
CA ILE A 207 -18.15 -16.42 19.08
C ILE A 207 -19.55 -16.98 19.34
N THR A 208 -20.56 -16.17 19.06
CA THR A 208 -21.98 -16.54 19.13
C THR A 208 -22.58 -16.63 17.72
N LEU A 209 -23.72 -17.32 17.58
CA LEU A 209 -24.50 -17.33 16.32
C LEU A 209 -24.77 -15.91 15.78
N GLU A 210 -24.96 -14.94 16.67
CA GLU A 210 -25.23 -13.54 16.32
C GLU A 210 -23.99 -12.78 15.83
N SER A 211 -22.79 -13.23 16.21
CA SER A 211 -21.51 -12.64 15.77
C SER A 211 -21.02 -13.16 14.42
N MET A 212 -21.67 -14.18 13.87
CA MET A 212 -21.28 -14.81 12.61
C MET A 212 -21.78 -14.01 11.41
N ILE A 213 -20.86 -13.70 10.49
CA ILE A 213 -21.22 -13.02 9.25
C ILE A 213 -21.51 -14.09 8.20
N THR A 214 -22.76 -14.14 7.70
CA THR A 214 -23.13 -15.02 6.59
C THR A 214 -23.50 -14.20 5.36
N SER A 215 -22.96 -14.58 4.20
CA SER A 215 -23.35 -13.97 2.93
C SER A 215 -24.78 -14.37 2.57
N GLN A 216 -25.60 -13.40 2.16
CA GLN A 216 -26.93 -13.71 1.61
C GLN A 216 -26.76 -14.55 0.34
N LYS A 217 -27.63 -15.55 0.16
CA LYS A 217 -27.63 -16.38 -1.04
C LYS A 217 -27.90 -15.49 -2.26
N GLY A 218 -27.03 -15.58 -3.27
CA GLY A 218 -27.18 -14.81 -4.49
C GLY A 218 -28.39 -15.25 -5.31
N THR A 219 -28.81 -14.38 -6.21
CA THR A 219 -29.71 -14.73 -7.32
C THR A 219 -29.09 -15.85 -8.17
N LYS A 220 -29.92 -16.57 -8.93
CA LYS A 220 -29.43 -17.63 -9.84
C LYS A 220 -28.33 -17.13 -10.80
N GLU A 221 -28.39 -15.86 -11.20
CA GLU A 221 -27.39 -15.25 -12.07
C GLU A 221 -26.09 -14.95 -11.32
N GLU A 222 -26.16 -14.42 -10.11
CA GLU A 222 -24.96 -14.19 -9.28
C GLU A 222 -24.26 -15.51 -8.93
N GLU A 223 -25.00 -16.57 -8.61
CA GLU A 223 -24.42 -17.90 -8.41
C GLU A 223 -23.67 -18.41 -9.65
N ARG A 224 -24.22 -18.14 -10.85
CA ARG A 224 -23.57 -18.51 -12.12
C ARG A 224 -22.28 -17.71 -12.35
N LEU A 225 -22.28 -16.42 -12.00
CA LEU A 225 -21.12 -15.55 -12.11
C LEU A 225 -20.02 -15.92 -11.12
N VAL A 226 -20.36 -16.23 -9.87
CA VAL A 226 -19.40 -16.73 -8.86
C VAL A 226 -18.80 -18.06 -9.32
N LYS A 227 -19.63 -18.98 -9.82
CA LYS A 227 -19.14 -20.25 -10.38
C LYS A 227 -18.13 -20.02 -11.49
N ARG A 228 -18.46 -19.16 -12.46
CA ARG A 228 -17.55 -18.79 -13.56
C ARG A 228 -16.22 -18.24 -13.06
N ALA A 229 -16.25 -17.35 -12.07
CA ALA A 229 -15.04 -16.77 -11.52
C ALA A 229 -14.12 -17.82 -10.85
N GLY A 230 -14.70 -18.89 -10.30
CA GLY A 230 -13.97 -19.99 -9.66
C GLY A 230 -13.59 -21.16 -10.57
N GLU A 231 -14.03 -21.19 -11.84
CA GLU A 231 -13.81 -22.32 -12.75
C GLU A 231 -12.32 -22.66 -12.95
N GLU A 232 -11.47 -21.64 -13.07
CA GLU A 232 -10.02 -21.83 -13.24
C GLU A 232 -9.35 -22.34 -11.95
N VAL A 233 -9.83 -21.90 -10.79
CA VAL A 233 -9.34 -22.36 -9.48
C VAL A 233 -9.73 -23.83 -9.27
N ASP A 234 -10.99 -24.18 -9.51
CA ASP A 234 -11.48 -25.56 -9.44
C ASP A 234 -10.70 -26.46 -10.42
N GLY A 235 -10.52 -26.01 -11.67
CA GLY A 235 -9.75 -26.73 -12.68
C GLY A 235 -8.28 -26.94 -12.27
N PHE A 236 -7.64 -25.94 -11.66
CA PHE A 236 -6.28 -26.07 -11.14
C PHE A 236 -6.18 -27.11 -10.04
N VAL A 237 -7.13 -27.08 -9.10
CA VAL A 237 -7.16 -27.98 -7.94
C VAL A 237 -7.39 -29.42 -8.38
N ARG A 238 -8.40 -29.68 -9.23
CA ARG A 238 -8.70 -31.04 -9.74
C ARG A 238 -7.55 -31.67 -10.52
N LYS A 239 -6.76 -30.87 -11.23
CA LYS A 239 -5.59 -31.37 -11.99
C LYS A 239 -4.48 -31.87 -11.06
N ARG A 240 -4.43 -31.38 -9.83
CA ARG A 240 -3.28 -31.53 -8.92
C ARG A 240 -3.59 -32.43 -7.73
N TRP A 241 -4.76 -32.30 -7.12
CA TRP A 241 -5.10 -33.02 -5.90
C TRP A 241 -6.04 -34.20 -6.14
N ASP A 242 -5.86 -35.29 -5.39
CA ASP A 242 -6.82 -36.39 -5.34
C ASP A 242 -8.04 -35.95 -4.53
N GLU A 243 -9.21 -35.94 -5.15
CA GLU A 243 -10.48 -35.56 -4.51
C GLU A 243 -10.89 -36.49 -3.37
N LYS A 244 -10.26 -37.66 -3.24
CA LYS A 244 -10.49 -38.59 -2.12
C LYS A 244 -9.70 -38.23 -0.86
N VAL A 245 -8.72 -37.35 -0.96
CA VAL A 245 -7.87 -36.91 0.16
C VAL A 245 -8.38 -35.58 0.71
N TRP A 246 -8.24 -35.39 2.01
CA TRP A 246 -8.73 -34.21 2.74
C TRP A 246 -7.63 -33.15 2.83
N GLU A 247 -7.69 -32.14 1.97
CA GLU A 247 -6.68 -31.09 1.90
C GLU A 247 -7.30 -29.70 1.73
N THR A 248 -6.53 -28.68 2.12
CA THR A 248 -6.92 -27.27 1.94
C THR A 248 -5.90 -26.55 1.07
N ALA A 249 -6.38 -25.97 -0.03
CA ALA A 249 -5.58 -25.19 -0.97
C ALA A 249 -6.04 -23.74 -0.94
N TRP A 250 -5.19 -22.86 -0.41
CA TRP A 250 -5.47 -21.42 -0.33
C TRP A 250 -4.74 -20.68 -1.41
N PHE A 251 -5.50 -20.02 -2.27
CA PHE A 251 -4.96 -19.16 -3.29
C PHE A 251 -4.66 -17.81 -2.68
N VAL A 252 -3.38 -17.44 -2.71
CA VAL A 252 -2.89 -16.23 -2.07
C VAL A 252 -2.22 -15.37 -3.15
N ASN A 253 -2.67 -14.13 -3.28
CA ASN A 253 -1.85 -13.12 -3.91
C ASN A 253 -0.83 -12.64 -2.87
N PRO A 254 0.46 -12.49 -3.22
CA PRO A 254 1.49 -12.03 -2.30
C PRO A 254 1.02 -10.80 -1.52
N PRO A 255 1.28 -10.70 -0.18
CA PRO A 255 1.00 -9.48 0.56
C PRO A 255 1.63 -8.35 -0.23
N PRO A 256 0.89 -7.24 -0.45
CA PRO A 256 1.06 -6.35 -1.58
C PRO A 256 2.53 -6.20 -1.91
N CYS A 257 2.97 -6.97 -2.91
CA CYS A 257 4.36 -7.04 -3.32
C CYS A 257 4.82 -5.61 -3.52
N LYS A 258 5.62 -5.06 -2.60
CA LYS A 258 6.22 -3.73 -2.78
C LYS A 258 7.09 -3.70 -4.05
N ARG A 259 7.35 -4.86 -4.68
CA ARG A 259 8.15 -5.02 -5.89
C ARG A 259 7.47 -5.69 -7.10
N TYR A 260 6.17 -5.99 -7.04
CA TYR A 260 5.38 -6.52 -8.17
C TYR A 260 3.95 -5.93 -8.20
N LYS A 261 3.78 -4.75 -7.58
CA LYS A 261 2.68 -3.82 -7.81
C LYS A 261 2.87 -2.99 -9.09
N ASP A 262 3.61 -3.48 -10.07
CA ASP A 262 3.65 -2.85 -11.40
C ASP A 262 3.00 -3.86 -12.36
N ASN A 263 1.67 -3.97 -12.34
CA ASN A 263 0.88 -3.31 -13.39
C ASN A 263 -0.46 -2.71 -12.94
N PHE A 264 -0.63 -2.45 -11.64
CA PHE A 264 -1.51 -1.37 -11.15
C PHE A 264 -0.94 -0.82 -9.85
N LYS A 265 0.22 -0.17 -9.94
CA LYS A 265 0.61 0.86 -8.97
C LYS A 265 -0.49 1.90 -9.08
N MET A 266 -1.05 2.35 -7.95
CA MET A 266 -1.67 3.67 -7.95
C MET A 266 -0.53 4.66 -8.09
N SER A 267 -0.08 4.82 -9.33
CA SER A 267 1.05 5.64 -9.67
C SER A 267 0.60 7.09 -9.56
N LYS A 268 1.35 7.85 -8.76
CA LYS A 268 0.96 9.19 -8.35
C LYS A 268 1.17 10.17 -9.49
N ILE A 269 0.16 11.00 -9.71
CA ILE A 269 0.23 12.21 -10.53
C ILE A 269 0.45 13.38 -9.59
N VAL A 270 1.57 14.09 -9.77
CA VAL A 270 1.98 15.18 -8.88
C VAL A 270 2.01 16.50 -9.64
N LEU A 271 1.56 17.58 -9.02
CA LEU A 271 1.71 18.95 -9.51
C LEU A 271 2.56 19.75 -8.52
N VAL A 272 3.64 20.35 -9.00
CA VAL A 272 4.51 21.24 -8.20
C VAL A 272 4.47 22.65 -8.77
N THR A 273 3.87 23.60 -8.05
CA THR A 273 3.89 25.02 -8.43
C THR A 273 5.26 25.63 -8.21
N GLY A 274 5.71 26.51 -9.11
CA GLY A 274 7.06 27.07 -9.04
C GLY A 274 8.16 26.01 -9.20
N GLY A 275 7.88 24.95 -9.95
CA GLY A 275 8.76 23.79 -10.13
C GLY A 275 9.95 24.03 -11.06
N ASN A 276 10.09 25.22 -11.66
CA ASN A 276 11.14 25.50 -12.65
C ASN A 276 12.47 26.00 -12.06
N ALA A 277 12.52 26.31 -10.76
CA ALA A 277 13.75 26.78 -10.09
C ALA A 277 13.76 26.46 -8.59
N GLY A 278 14.95 26.56 -7.97
CA GLY A 278 15.12 26.45 -6.52
C GLY A 278 14.63 25.12 -5.93
N ILE A 279 13.98 25.20 -4.77
CA ILE A 279 13.47 24.02 -4.04
C ILE A 279 12.46 23.24 -4.89
N GLY A 280 11.56 23.93 -5.58
CA GLY A 280 10.56 23.29 -6.45
C GLY A 280 11.19 22.46 -7.57
N TYR A 281 12.27 22.95 -8.19
CA TYR A 281 12.98 22.22 -9.24
C TYR A 281 13.64 20.93 -8.72
N GLU A 282 14.32 21.02 -7.59
CA GLU A 282 14.94 19.85 -6.97
C GLU A 282 13.87 18.87 -6.44
N LEU A 283 12.74 19.37 -5.95
CA LEU A 283 11.61 18.53 -5.53
C LEU A 283 10.96 17.82 -6.72
N VAL A 284 10.80 18.47 -7.87
CA VAL A 284 10.33 17.81 -9.11
C VAL A 284 11.27 16.67 -9.48
N LYS A 285 12.60 16.89 -9.45
CA LYS A 285 13.59 15.83 -9.73
C LYS A 285 13.49 14.69 -8.72
N ALA A 286 13.42 15.01 -7.44
CA ALA A 286 13.31 14.04 -6.37
C ALA A 286 12.04 13.19 -6.52
N LEU A 287 10.89 13.81 -6.79
CA LEU A 287 9.61 13.13 -7.05
C LEU A 287 9.66 12.27 -8.31
N ALA A 288 10.18 12.81 -9.42
CA ALA A 288 10.27 12.11 -10.70
C ALA A 288 11.14 10.85 -10.63
N SER A 289 12.13 10.83 -9.73
CA SER A 289 12.98 9.66 -9.48
C SER A 289 12.30 8.54 -8.67
N LYS A 290 11.12 8.78 -8.09
CA LYS A 290 10.45 7.79 -7.22
C LYS A 290 9.62 6.80 -8.03
N PRO A 291 9.74 5.49 -7.75
CA PRO A 291 9.04 4.46 -8.50
C PRO A 291 7.51 4.51 -8.34
N GLU A 292 6.99 5.12 -7.27
CA GLU A 292 5.57 5.35 -7.03
C GLU A 292 4.98 6.58 -7.75
N VAL A 293 5.81 7.39 -8.41
CA VAL A 293 5.39 8.60 -9.14
C VAL A 293 5.38 8.33 -10.64
N GLN A 294 4.20 8.30 -11.26
CA GLN A 294 4.08 8.11 -12.71
C GLN A 294 4.40 9.38 -13.48
N LYS A 295 3.97 10.53 -12.97
CA LYS A 295 4.16 11.80 -13.67
C LYS A 295 4.24 12.97 -12.71
N VAL A 296 5.15 13.89 -13.01
CA VAL A 296 5.27 15.16 -12.32
C VAL A 296 4.98 16.30 -13.29
N TYR A 297 3.91 17.02 -13.04
CA TYR A 297 3.62 18.29 -13.68
C TYR A 297 4.45 19.39 -13.00
N LEU A 298 5.40 19.93 -13.75
CA LEU A 298 6.24 21.05 -13.36
C LEU A 298 5.51 22.34 -13.76
N ALA A 299 4.94 23.05 -12.79
CA ALA A 299 4.24 24.31 -13.05
C ALA A 299 5.20 25.50 -13.01
N ALA A 300 5.14 26.33 -14.05
CA ALA A 300 5.94 27.55 -14.17
C ALA A 300 5.09 28.70 -14.74
N ARG A 301 5.41 29.95 -14.35
CA ARG A 301 4.69 31.14 -14.83
C ARG A 301 4.78 31.32 -16.35
N SER A 302 5.96 31.09 -16.92
CA SER A 302 6.17 31.17 -18.37
C SER A 302 6.39 29.79 -18.97
N VAL A 303 5.80 29.57 -20.14
CA VAL A 303 5.96 28.34 -20.94
C VAL A 303 7.44 28.03 -21.16
N LYS A 304 8.22 29.02 -21.58
CA LYS A 304 9.66 28.87 -21.85
C LYS A 304 10.43 28.39 -20.63
N SER A 305 10.26 29.02 -19.47
CA SER A 305 10.96 28.60 -18.25
C SER A 305 10.59 27.19 -17.79
N GLY A 306 9.34 26.77 -18.01
CA GLY A 306 8.89 25.42 -17.70
C GLY A 306 9.54 24.40 -18.64
N GLN A 307 9.53 24.66 -19.95
CA GLN A 307 10.15 23.80 -20.96
C GLN A 307 11.66 23.69 -20.79
N ASP A 308 12.36 24.79 -20.52
CA ASP A 308 13.80 24.77 -20.25
C ASP A 308 14.14 23.90 -19.03
N ALA A 309 13.33 23.98 -17.97
CA ALA A 309 13.50 23.15 -16.78
C ALA A 309 13.19 21.67 -17.06
N GLN A 310 12.08 21.37 -17.74
CA GLN A 310 11.73 20.01 -18.17
C GLN A 310 12.85 19.40 -19.03
N ASN A 311 13.39 20.13 -20.01
CA ASN A 311 14.42 19.63 -20.90
C ASN A 311 15.71 19.26 -20.15
N LYS A 312 16.10 20.07 -19.16
CA LYS A 312 17.25 19.75 -18.29
C LYS A 312 17.01 18.49 -17.48
N ILE A 313 15.81 18.34 -16.90
CA ILE A 313 15.45 17.16 -16.10
C ILE A 313 15.38 15.90 -16.98
N ASN A 314 14.82 16.00 -18.18
CA ASN A 314 14.77 14.91 -19.15
C ASN A 314 16.18 14.48 -19.59
N ALA A 315 17.11 15.43 -19.75
CA ALA A 315 18.51 15.13 -20.04
C ALA A 315 19.22 14.35 -18.92
N GLU A 316 18.70 14.40 -17.68
CA GLU A 316 19.14 13.57 -16.54
C GLU A 316 18.47 12.19 -16.51
N GLY A 317 17.64 11.84 -17.52
CA GLY A 317 16.96 10.55 -17.64
C GLY A 317 15.57 10.48 -16.99
N LEU A 318 15.08 11.59 -16.41
CA LEU A 318 13.79 11.67 -15.73
C LEU A 318 12.68 12.10 -16.71
N ASN A 319 12.30 11.19 -17.62
CA ASN A 319 11.39 11.46 -18.75
C ASN A 319 9.89 11.55 -18.36
N ASN A 320 9.55 11.41 -17.09
CA ASN A 320 8.19 11.49 -16.55
C ASN A 320 7.81 12.91 -16.06
N VAL A 321 8.57 13.93 -16.44
CA VAL A 321 8.28 15.34 -16.11
C VAL A 321 7.63 16.05 -17.29
N VAL A 322 6.53 16.76 -17.02
CA VAL A 322 5.78 17.53 -18.03
C VAL A 322 5.62 18.96 -17.53
N ALA A 323 6.12 19.93 -18.29
CA ALA A 323 5.92 21.34 -17.99
C ALA A 323 4.47 21.75 -18.28
N VAL A 324 3.89 22.53 -17.37
CA VAL A 324 2.59 23.17 -17.55
C VAL A 324 2.71 24.65 -17.22
N GLN A 325 2.09 25.52 -18.02
CA GLN A 325 2.00 26.93 -17.68
C GLN A 325 0.98 27.10 -16.56
N LEU A 326 1.43 27.65 -15.43
CA LEU A 326 0.58 27.97 -14.29
C LEU A 326 1.23 29.12 -13.54
N ASP A 327 0.66 30.32 -13.70
CA ASP A 327 0.92 31.44 -12.82
C ASP A 327 -0.17 31.45 -11.74
N VAL A 328 0.26 31.29 -10.48
CA VAL A 328 -0.68 31.22 -9.35
C VAL A 328 -1.49 32.51 -9.18
N THR A 329 -1.07 33.62 -9.79
CA THR A 329 -1.80 34.90 -9.76
C THR A 329 -2.74 35.09 -10.96
N ASP A 330 -2.76 34.16 -11.92
CA ASP A 330 -3.61 34.22 -13.11
C ASP A 330 -4.54 33.00 -13.18
N THR A 331 -5.80 33.23 -12.81
CA THR A 331 -6.86 32.21 -12.80
C THR A 331 -7.08 31.52 -14.15
N ALA A 332 -6.83 32.19 -15.28
CA ALA A 332 -6.97 31.58 -16.59
C ALA A 332 -5.89 30.51 -16.82
N THR A 333 -4.66 30.76 -16.39
CA THR A 333 -3.58 29.77 -16.48
C THR A 333 -3.80 28.59 -15.53
N ILE A 334 -4.34 28.83 -14.33
CA ILE A 334 -4.71 27.77 -13.38
C ILE A 334 -5.79 26.86 -13.99
N ALA A 335 -6.84 27.44 -14.57
CA ALA A 335 -7.90 26.69 -15.22
C ALA A 335 -7.39 25.85 -16.40
N ALA A 336 -6.55 26.43 -17.25
CA ALA A 336 -5.95 25.72 -18.39
C ALA A 336 -5.03 24.57 -17.93
N ALA A 337 -4.24 24.77 -16.87
CA ALA A 337 -3.41 23.71 -16.29
C ALA A 337 -4.26 22.57 -15.71
N LYS A 338 -5.34 22.91 -15.00
CA LYS A 338 -6.30 21.94 -14.44
C LYS A 338 -6.98 21.14 -15.53
N GLU A 339 -7.44 21.77 -16.61
CA GLU A 339 -8.02 21.09 -17.77
C GLU A 339 -7.01 20.15 -18.43
N THR A 340 -5.76 20.59 -18.61
CA THR A 340 -4.69 19.76 -19.19
C THR A 340 -4.46 18.49 -18.37
N ILE A 341 -4.35 18.62 -17.04
CA ILE A 341 -4.13 17.47 -16.14
C ILE A 341 -5.38 16.58 -16.08
N GLU A 342 -6.57 17.16 -16.01
CA GLU A 342 -7.84 16.43 -16.01
C GLU A 342 -8.00 15.59 -17.28
N LYS A 343 -7.71 16.17 -18.44
CA LYS A 343 -7.82 15.50 -19.74
C LYS A 343 -6.83 14.34 -19.87
N ASN A 344 -5.60 14.52 -19.41
CA ASN A 344 -4.53 13.55 -19.60
C ASN A 344 -4.56 12.42 -18.57
N GLU A 345 -4.90 12.74 -17.32
CA GLU A 345 -4.73 11.82 -16.19
C GLU A 345 -6.03 11.53 -15.44
N GLY A 346 -7.08 12.34 -15.61
CA GLY A 346 -8.38 12.17 -14.95
C GLY A 346 -8.42 12.48 -13.45
N ARG A 347 -7.25 12.57 -12.79
CA ARG A 347 -7.09 12.83 -11.35
C ARG A 347 -5.78 13.59 -11.06
N LEU A 348 -5.64 14.04 -9.81
CA LEU A 348 -4.37 14.52 -9.25
C LEU A 348 -4.18 13.84 -7.89
N ASP A 349 -3.01 13.30 -7.61
CA ASP A 349 -2.74 12.60 -6.34
C ASP A 349 -1.98 13.49 -5.35
N VAL A 350 -1.10 14.37 -5.83
CA VAL A 350 -0.33 15.27 -4.96
C VAL A 350 -0.32 16.68 -5.54
N LEU A 351 -0.69 17.66 -4.73
CA LEU A 351 -0.51 19.08 -5.00
C LEU A 351 0.56 19.65 -4.06
N VAL A 352 1.65 20.18 -4.62
CA VAL A 352 2.66 20.92 -3.87
C VAL A 352 2.56 22.42 -4.19
N ASN A 353 2.08 23.19 -3.22
CA ASN A 353 2.08 24.65 -3.26
C ASN A 353 3.46 25.18 -2.81
N ASN A 354 4.40 25.24 -3.76
CA ASN A 354 5.76 25.71 -3.55
C ASN A 354 5.99 27.14 -4.07
N ALA A 355 5.22 27.62 -5.05
CA ALA A 355 5.38 28.97 -5.58
C ALA A 355 5.28 30.03 -4.48
N GLY A 356 6.23 30.97 -4.47
CA GLY A 356 6.23 32.09 -3.51
C GLY A 356 7.29 33.14 -3.80
N ILE A 357 7.09 34.34 -3.24
CA ILE A 357 8.01 35.48 -3.29
C ILE A 357 8.23 36.04 -1.89
N SER A 358 9.36 36.72 -1.66
CA SER A 358 9.69 37.33 -0.36
C SER A 358 9.83 38.85 -0.41
N GLU A 359 10.27 39.41 -1.54
CA GLU A 359 10.63 40.83 -1.71
C GLU A 359 11.64 41.33 -0.65
N MET A 360 12.52 40.43 -0.16
CA MET A 360 13.53 40.71 0.88
C MET A 360 14.58 41.76 0.51
N ASP A 361 14.73 42.05 -0.78
CA ASP A 361 15.58 43.10 -1.33
C ASP A 361 15.00 44.52 -1.14
N LYS A 362 13.75 44.62 -0.68
CA LYS A 362 13.05 45.89 -0.41
C LYS A 362 12.95 46.15 1.10
N PRO A 363 12.66 47.39 1.54
CA PRO A 363 12.45 47.68 2.96
C PRO A 363 11.31 46.86 3.57
N GLN A 364 11.59 46.17 4.68
CA GLN A 364 10.65 45.25 5.35
C GLN A 364 10.24 45.72 6.75
N ASN A 365 10.60 46.94 7.17
CA ASN A 365 10.28 47.41 8.52
C ASN A 365 8.77 47.64 8.69
N ALA A 366 8.17 47.11 9.75
CA ALA A 366 6.73 47.22 9.99
C ALA A 366 6.23 48.67 10.09
N THR A 367 7.08 49.59 10.55
CA THR A 367 6.73 50.99 10.77
C THR A 367 6.59 51.82 9.49
N ASN A 368 7.18 51.38 8.38
CA ASN A 368 7.22 52.17 7.14
C ASN A 368 7.22 51.34 5.85
N ILE A 369 6.78 50.07 5.93
CA ILE A 369 6.71 49.21 4.76
C ILE A 369 5.77 49.78 3.69
N ASP A 370 6.19 49.70 2.44
CA ASP A 370 5.32 49.98 1.30
C ASP A 370 4.25 48.87 1.18
N VAL A 371 2.99 49.25 1.37
CA VAL A 371 1.83 48.34 1.29
C VAL A 371 1.75 47.65 -0.06
N ALA A 372 2.27 48.23 -1.15
CA ALA A 372 2.32 47.56 -2.44
C ALA A 372 3.21 46.31 -2.42
N ILE A 373 4.28 46.28 -1.60
CA ILE A 373 5.10 45.08 -1.37
C ILE A 373 4.25 44.01 -0.69
N VAL A 374 3.53 44.37 0.37
CA VAL A 374 2.64 43.45 1.09
C VAL A 374 1.57 42.88 0.15
N ARG A 375 0.90 43.73 -0.65
CA ARG A 375 -0.11 43.30 -1.62
C ARG A 375 0.42 42.27 -2.61
N ARG A 376 1.57 42.53 -3.25
CA ARG A 376 2.17 41.58 -4.21
C ARG A 376 2.56 40.26 -3.56
N THR A 377 3.14 40.30 -2.36
CA THR A 377 3.54 39.10 -1.63
C THR A 377 2.34 38.28 -1.19
N VAL A 378 1.28 38.92 -0.69
CA VAL A 378 0.01 38.26 -0.34
C VAL A 378 -0.68 37.69 -1.58
N GLU A 379 -0.67 38.41 -2.71
CA GLU A 379 -1.23 37.94 -3.98
C GLU A 379 -0.62 36.60 -4.39
N THR A 380 0.70 36.48 -4.34
CA THR A 380 1.37 35.23 -4.72
C THR A 380 1.26 34.15 -3.64
N ASN A 381 1.62 34.49 -2.40
CA ASN A 381 1.84 33.49 -1.35
C ASN A 381 0.55 33.00 -0.67
N LEU A 382 -0.51 33.82 -0.68
CA LEU A 382 -1.80 33.50 -0.08
C LEU A 382 -2.86 33.28 -1.15
N PHE A 383 -3.22 34.32 -1.91
CA PHE A 383 -4.31 34.20 -2.88
C PHE A 383 -3.95 33.19 -3.96
N GLY A 384 -2.73 33.19 -4.48
CA GLY A 384 -2.31 32.23 -5.49
C GLY A 384 -2.34 30.78 -5.00
N LEU A 385 -1.95 30.55 -3.73
CA LEU A 385 -2.06 29.23 -3.09
C LEU A 385 -3.52 28.79 -2.97
N ILE A 386 -4.40 29.67 -2.48
CA ILE A 386 -5.83 29.37 -2.28
C ILE A 386 -6.51 29.08 -3.61
N GLN A 387 -6.30 29.94 -4.61
CA GLN A 387 -6.93 29.82 -5.93
C GLN A 387 -6.49 28.52 -6.62
N THR A 388 -5.19 28.24 -6.61
CA THR A 388 -4.64 26.99 -7.17
C THR A 388 -5.24 25.78 -6.45
N THR A 389 -5.18 25.76 -5.12
CA THR A 389 -5.70 24.63 -4.34
C THR A 389 -7.18 24.40 -4.61
N THR A 390 -7.99 25.47 -4.56
CA THR A 390 -9.44 25.42 -4.81
C THR A 390 -9.75 24.84 -6.19
N ALA A 391 -9.02 25.25 -7.23
CA ALA A 391 -9.22 24.76 -8.59
C ALA A 391 -8.91 23.27 -8.75
N PHE A 392 -7.94 22.75 -7.98
CA PHE A 392 -7.46 21.36 -8.08
C PHE A 392 -8.13 20.37 -7.11
N ILE A 393 -8.86 20.84 -6.09
CA ILE A 393 -9.63 19.98 -5.17
C ILE A 393 -10.50 18.94 -5.91
N PRO A 394 -11.27 19.29 -6.97
CA PRO A 394 -12.07 18.30 -7.69
C PRO A 394 -11.27 17.14 -8.30
N LEU A 395 -10.00 17.36 -8.66
CA LEU A 395 -9.10 16.31 -9.15
C LEU A 395 -8.47 15.51 -8.02
N LEU A 396 -8.14 16.17 -6.91
CA LEU A 396 -7.63 15.53 -5.69
C LEU A 396 -8.66 14.56 -5.09
N ARG A 397 -9.94 14.93 -5.11
CA ARG A 397 -11.05 14.05 -4.67
C ARG A 397 -11.21 12.77 -5.47
N LYS A 398 -10.66 12.71 -6.70
CA LYS A 398 -10.66 11.51 -7.54
C LYS A 398 -9.47 10.58 -7.23
N SER A 399 -8.51 11.02 -6.41
CA SER A 399 -7.39 10.21 -5.99
C SER A 399 -7.81 9.23 -4.88
N PRO A 400 -7.30 7.99 -4.89
CA PRO A 400 -7.45 7.10 -3.73
C PRO A 400 -6.65 7.59 -2.50
N GLN A 401 -5.70 8.50 -2.70
CA GLN A 401 -4.73 8.92 -1.69
C GLN A 401 -4.18 10.31 -2.07
N ALA A 402 -4.97 11.35 -1.77
CA ALA A 402 -4.59 12.72 -2.06
C ALA A 402 -3.75 13.36 -0.96
N VAL A 403 -2.74 14.14 -1.37
CA VAL A 403 -1.89 14.93 -0.50
C VAL A 403 -1.80 16.37 -1.01
N ILE A 404 -1.96 17.35 -0.12
CA ILE A 404 -1.72 18.77 -0.34
C ILE A 404 -0.58 19.18 0.58
N LEU A 405 0.56 19.52 -0.02
CA LEU A 405 1.73 20.01 0.70
C LEU A 405 1.89 21.51 0.45
N ASN A 406 1.77 22.31 1.50
CA ASN A 406 2.03 23.74 1.46
C ASN A 406 3.45 24.01 1.95
N VAL A 407 4.33 24.50 1.06
CA VAL A 407 5.70 24.86 1.47
C VAL A 407 5.63 26.17 2.24
N SER A 408 5.92 26.10 3.53
CA SER A 408 5.88 27.21 4.48
C SER A 408 7.30 27.60 4.91
N THR A 409 7.42 28.35 6.00
CA THR A 409 8.67 28.80 6.61
C THR A 409 8.47 28.90 8.10
N ASP A 410 9.51 28.63 8.88
CA ASP A 410 9.55 28.88 10.32
C ASP A 410 9.20 30.33 10.70
N MET A 411 9.51 31.30 9.83
CA MET A 411 9.11 32.71 9.97
C MET A 411 7.60 32.95 9.85
N ALA A 412 6.81 31.94 9.46
CA ALA A 412 5.34 31.99 9.43
C ALA A 412 4.71 31.67 10.78
N SER A 413 5.48 31.09 11.71
CA SER A 413 5.01 30.78 13.06
C SER A 413 4.79 32.04 13.85
N ASN A 414 3.54 32.36 14.20
CA ASN A 414 3.28 33.52 15.08
C ASN A 414 3.85 33.26 16.48
N GLY A 415 3.80 32.00 16.94
CA GLY A 415 4.41 31.61 18.22
C GLY A 415 5.92 31.88 18.28
N LYS A 416 6.67 31.60 17.20
CA LYS A 416 8.11 31.91 17.16
C LYS A 416 8.39 33.39 16.95
N GLN A 417 7.56 34.09 16.18
CA GLN A 417 7.73 35.53 15.93
C GLN A 417 7.46 36.39 17.17
N ALA A 418 6.57 35.95 18.06
CA ALA A 418 6.20 36.73 19.26
C ALA A 418 7.25 36.69 20.38
N VAL A 419 8.28 35.85 20.27
CA VAL A 419 9.34 35.75 21.28
C VAL A 419 10.19 37.03 21.30
N PRO A 420 10.42 37.67 22.46
CA PRO A 420 11.32 38.83 22.55
C PRO A 420 12.71 38.52 21.99
N GLY A 421 13.19 39.35 21.05
CA GLY A 421 14.46 39.10 20.38
C GLY A 421 14.43 38.00 19.30
N ALA A 422 13.24 37.56 18.88
CA ALA A 422 13.08 36.78 17.65
C ALA A 422 13.81 37.48 16.48
N GLY A 423 14.41 36.69 15.60
CA GLY A 423 15.38 37.14 14.60
C GLY A 423 14.82 38.02 13.47
N LEU A 424 15.23 37.73 12.24
CA LEU A 424 14.90 38.53 11.07
C LEU A 424 13.37 38.62 10.84
N HIS A 425 12.83 39.84 10.80
CA HIS A 425 11.42 40.10 10.51
C HIS A 425 11.24 40.60 9.07
N VAL A 426 10.72 39.75 8.19
CA VAL A 426 10.41 40.08 6.79
C VAL A 426 8.90 40.28 6.67
N VAL A 427 8.40 41.47 7.02
CA VAL A 427 6.98 41.72 7.27
C VAL A 427 6.05 41.20 6.16
N ALA A 428 6.33 41.50 4.90
CA ALA A 428 5.47 41.03 3.81
C ALA A 428 5.48 39.50 3.67
N TYR A 429 6.65 38.87 3.83
CA TYR A 429 6.80 37.42 3.70
C TYR A 429 6.17 36.69 4.89
N ASN A 430 6.53 37.06 6.11
CA ASN A 430 6.03 36.48 7.35
C ASN A 430 4.50 36.52 7.40
N THR A 431 3.90 37.71 7.19
CA THR A 431 2.44 37.87 7.25
C THR A 431 1.73 37.04 6.19
N SER A 432 2.25 37.01 4.96
CA SER A 432 1.66 36.22 3.88
C SER A 432 1.69 34.71 4.16
N LYS A 433 2.80 34.18 4.71
CA LYS A 433 2.95 32.75 5.01
C LYS A 433 2.21 32.36 6.29
N ALA A 434 2.12 33.24 7.29
CA ALA A 434 1.27 33.04 8.47
C ALA A 434 -0.22 32.95 8.07
N ALA A 435 -0.68 33.79 7.13
CA ALA A 435 -2.03 33.68 6.58
C ALA A 435 -2.23 32.36 5.81
N ALA A 436 -1.25 31.93 5.02
CA ALA A 436 -1.30 30.64 4.30
C ALA A 436 -1.33 29.44 5.27
N ASN A 437 -0.64 29.53 6.41
CA ASN A 437 -0.72 28.57 7.50
C ASN A 437 -2.15 28.50 8.06
N SER A 438 -2.80 29.64 8.30
CA SER A 438 -4.21 29.67 8.74
C SER A 438 -5.15 28.99 7.74
N TYR A 439 -4.97 29.23 6.43
CA TYR A 439 -5.72 28.51 5.39
C TYR A 439 -5.47 27.00 5.42
N THR A 440 -4.21 26.58 5.64
CA THR A 440 -3.84 25.16 5.75
C THR A 440 -4.58 24.46 6.89
N ILE A 441 -4.72 25.13 8.05
CA ILE A 441 -5.48 24.62 9.20
C ILE A 441 -6.93 24.38 8.79
N ALA A 442 -7.61 25.40 8.24
CA ALA A 442 -9.01 25.30 7.85
C ALA A 442 -9.23 24.17 6.83
N LEU A 443 -8.42 24.13 5.78
CA LEU A 443 -8.51 23.12 4.72
C LEU A 443 -8.29 21.70 5.25
N SER A 444 -7.34 21.53 6.18
CA SER A 444 -7.06 20.22 6.79
C SER A 444 -8.23 19.67 7.63
N GLN A 445 -9.04 20.54 8.23
CA GLN A 445 -10.22 20.14 8.98
C GLN A 445 -11.35 19.73 8.04
N GLU A 446 -11.60 20.53 7.00
CA GLU A 446 -12.66 20.26 6.02
C GLU A 446 -12.42 18.94 5.25
N LEU A 447 -11.20 18.71 4.80
CA LEU A 447 -10.89 17.54 3.97
C LEU A 447 -10.55 16.27 4.78
N ARG A 448 -10.59 16.34 6.11
CA ARG A 448 -10.26 15.20 6.99
C ARG A 448 -11.19 14.01 6.76
N ALA A 449 -12.49 14.27 6.61
CA ALA A 449 -13.50 13.22 6.36
C ALA A 449 -13.31 12.53 5.00
N GLU A 450 -12.65 13.21 4.05
CA GLU A 450 -12.32 12.69 2.72
C GLU A 450 -10.95 11.98 2.69
N ASN A 451 -10.28 11.85 3.84
CA ASN A 451 -8.93 11.31 3.99
C ASN A 451 -7.86 11.97 3.09
N ILE A 452 -8.02 13.25 2.77
CA ILE A 452 -7.01 14.03 2.05
C ILE A 452 -6.04 14.63 3.06
N LYS A 453 -4.74 14.38 2.88
CA LYS A 453 -3.71 14.89 3.80
C LYS A 453 -3.37 16.32 3.42
N VAL A 454 -3.35 17.23 4.39
CA VAL A 454 -3.04 18.65 4.18
C VAL A 454 -2.06 19.09 5.26
N ASN A 455 -0.83 19.44 4.89
CA ASN A 455 0.20 19.86 5.85
C ASN A 455 1.00 21.06 5.35
N ALA A 456 1.52 21.85 6.29
CA ALA A 456 2.50 22.89 6.04
C ALA A 456 3.88 22.41 6.48
N VAL A 457 4.90 22.56 5.64
CA VAL A 457 6.27 22.12 5.98
C VAL A 457 7.25 23.24 5.66
N THR A 458 8.12 23.54 6.62
CA THR A 458 9.24 24.47 6.41
C THR A 458 10.47 23.71 5.96
N PRO A 459 11.09 24.07 4.83
CA PRO A 459 12.40 23.56 4.46
C PRO A 459 13.51 24.23 5.27
N GLY A 460 13.22 25.18 6.18
CA GLY A 460 14.23 25.94 6.93
C GLY A 460 15.05 26.89 6.05
N PHE A 461 16.18 27.40 6.59
CA PHE A 461 17.01 28.37 5.87
C PHE A 461 17.70 27.71 4.67
N THR A 462 17.29 28.10 3.46
CA THR A 462 17.81 27.57 2.18
C THR A 462 18.37 28.71 1.32
N THR A 463 19.56 28.51 0.78
CA THR A 463 20.21 29.48 -0.12
C THR A 463 19.57 29.39 -1.51
N THR A 464 18.75 30.38 -1.88
CA THR A 464 18.01 30.37 -3.16
C THR A 464 17.89 31.77 -3.75
N LYS A 465 17.36 31.88 -4.97
CA LYS A 465 17.03 33.20 -5.54
C LYS A 465 16.02 33.99 -4.69
N LEU A 466 15.17 33.32 -3.91
CA LEU A 466 14.14 33.95 -3.07
C LEU A 466 14.74 34.94 -2.05
N ASN A 467 15.94 34.64 -1.53
CA ASN A 467 16.63 35.48 -0.55
C ASN A 467 17.93 36.08 -1.12
N GLY A 468 18.04 36.21 -2.45
CA GLY A 468 19.23 36.76 -3.08
C GLY A 468 20.48 35.91 -2.90
N HIS A 469 20.34 34.60 -2.72
CA HIS A 469 21.42 33.66 -2.41
C HIS A 469 22.16 34.00 -1.11
N ALA A 470 21.41 34.38 -0.06
CA ALA A 470 21.96 34.67 1.26
C ALA A 470 22.85 33.52 1.78
N PRO A 471 24.05 33.80 2.30
CA PRO A 471 24.99 32.77 2.74
C PRO A 471 24.52 32.07 4.02
N GLY A 472 24.97 30.83 4.22
CA GLY A 472 24.70 30.04 5.44
C GLY A 472 23.44 29.16 5.38
N GLY A 473 22.64 29.26 4.32
CA GLY A 473 21.52 28.35 4.08
C GLY A 473 21.97 27.07 3.37
N LYS A 474 21.23 25.98 3.57
CA LYS A 474 21.46 24.71 2.86
C LYS A 474 21.10 24.79 1.38
N THR A 475 21.41 23.73 0.62
CA THR A 475 21.13 23.68 -0.81
C THR A 475 19.64 23.49 -1.10
N SER A 476 19.20 23.86 -2.30
CA SER A 476 17.81 23.59 -2.74
C SER A 476 17.50 22.09 -2.77
N LYS A 477 18.50 21.25 -2.99
CA LYS A 477 18.37 19.80 -2.98
C LYS A 477 18.10 19.28 -1.57
N ASP A 478 18.87 19.72 -0.58
CA ASP A 478 18.65 19.31 0.82
C ASP A 478 17.28 19.76 1.33
N ALA A 479 16.86 20.96 0.92
CA ALA A 479 15.51 21.46 1.20
C ALA A 479 14.41 20.60 0.56
N ALA A 480 14.61 20.13 -0.68
CA ALA A 480 13.65 19.26 -1.34
C ALA A 480 13.54 17.89 -0.65
N GLU A 481 14.64 17.32 -0.15
CA GLU A 481 14.64 16.06 0.60
C GLU A 481 13.82 16.15 1.90
N ILE A 482 13.77 17.32 2.54
CA ILE A 482 12.90 17.55 3.72
C ILE A 482 11.41 17.51 3.33
N LEU A 483 11.06 18.05 2.17
CA LEU A 483 9.67 18.14 1.70
C LEU A 483 9.16 16.81 1.13
N LEU A 484 10.04 16.01 0.54
CA LEU A 484 9.70 14.81 -0.22
C LEU A 484 8.86 13.78 0.57
N PRO A 485 9.18 13.41 1.82
CA PRO A 485 8.36 12.48 2.61
C PRO A 485 6.93 13.00 2.83
N TRP A 486 6.78 14.32 2.99
CA TRP A 486 5.49 14.96 3.21
C TRP A 486 4.65 15.06 1.93
N ALA A 487 5.28 15.17 0.77
CA ALA A 487 4.60 15.10 -0.53
C ALA A 487 4.11 13.68 -0.85
N LEU A 488 4.79 12.66 -0.32
CA LEU A 488 4.51 11.24 -0.61
C LEU A 488 3.83 10.47 0.52
N LEU A 489 3.26 11.17 1.52
CA LEU A 489 2.52 10.56 2.63
C LEU A 489 1.55 9.48 2.17
N ASP A 490 1.46 8.41 2.96
CA ASP A 490 0.49 7.35 2.77
C ASP A 490 -0.91 7.73 3.28
N LYS A 491 -1.88 6.84 3.06
CA LYS A 491 -3.27 7.02 3.49
C LYS A 491 -3.43 7.14 5.02
N ASP A 492 -2.48 6.64 5.79
CA ASP A 492 -2.48 6.63 7.26
C ASP A 492 -1.59 7.77 7.81
N GLY A 493 -0.96 8.54 6.92
CA GLY A 493 -0.13 9.69 7.24
C GLY A 493 -0.87 10.81 7.97
N ALA A 494 -0.09 11.65 8.66
CA ALA A 494 -0.61 12.76 9.44
C ALA A 494 -1.21 13.87 8.55
N THR A 495 -2.13 14.64 9.11
CA THR A 495 -2.79 15.78 8.46
C THR A 495 -3.04 16.90 9.47
N GLY A 496 -3.00 18.15 9.01
CA GLY A 496 -3.21 19.33 9.84
C GLY A 496 -2.02 19.70 10.70
N LEU A 497 -0.79 19.40 10.25
CA LEU A 497 0.45 19.72 10.96
C LEU A 497 1.23 20.86 10.30
N PHE A 498 1.99 21.57 11.13
CA PHE A 498 3.05 22.49 10.70
C PHE A 498 4.40 21.95 11.13
N ILE A 499 5.25 21.57 10.18
CA ILE A 499 6.45 20.77 10.47
C ILE A 499 7.73 21.53 10.14
N GLY A 500 8.65 21.49 11.10
CA GLY A 500 10.02 21.98 11.05
C GLY A 500 10.94 21.19 10.12
N GLU A 501 12.08 21.79 9.76
CA GLU A 501 13.14 21.08 9.03
C GLU A 501 13.75 19.91 9.83
N ASP A 502 13.59 19.95 11.15
CA ASP A 502 13.99 18.91 12.11
C ASP A 502 12.93 17.80 12.25
N GLY A 503 11.87 17.83 11.44
CA GLY A 503 10.76 16.88 11.47
C GLY A 503 9.82 17.05 12.66
N LYS A 504 10.01 18.06 13.51
CA LYS A 504 9.17 18.33 14.67
C LYS A 504 8.00 19.24 14.32
N GLU A 505 6.91 19.09 15.03
CA GLU A 505 5.78 20.03 14.93
C GLU A 505 6.16 21.40 15.51
N TYR A 506 5.92 22.45 14.74
CA TYR A 506 6.10 23.84 15.13
C TYR A 506 4.75 24.45 15.53
N PRO A 507 4.76 25.42 16.46
CA PRO A 507 3.56 26.22 16.71
C PRO A 507 3.19 27.00 15.45
N TRP A 508 1.89 27.11 15.17
CA TRP A 508 1.36 27.79 13.99
C TRP A 508 1.71 29.28 13.91
#